data_AF-A0A5N0T712-F1
#
_entry.id   AF-A0A5N0T712-F1
#
_cell.length_a   1.000
_cell.length_b   1.000
_cell.length_c   1.000
_cell.angle_alpha   90.00
_cell.angle_beta   90.00
_cell.angle_gamma   90.00
#
_symmetry.space_group_name_H-M   'P 1'
#
loop_
_entity.id
_entity.type
_entity.pdbx_description
1 polymer ?
#
loop_
_entity_poly.entity_id
_entity_poly.type
_entity_poly.pdbx_seq_one_letter_code
_entity_poly.pdbx_strand_id
1 'polypeptide(L)'
;MFKTTRLLLCMGVLGVSGIASATVEIDGVIVDDVTIKSVWTYTPNQAVNIRTWEGDMTLVPQAGTGVTSVTGMRDAKVDGELVPGVQIKTAFFNGDVGYYNIETIQGGYTFGPMDNGEPEPPPVTDDIALDISAMPNTVVEGSNVTISWTSANVTSCTTRLGNAEWQSIDPVINGDGSAVIYIASTAGVPNDPNPVTFRMRCVNEDTDEEIIKGTHVTVTPAETPAVSCDAPSLSKADSWSWNAFFHLDFPSSNQRETLDIGRTTYSSIFWDTDNVQHSGAFTTTPPVQTPSGRRLVAISQCPGDFDVAPECKKLFSQGSSIQWSTEGGPGCQLESNSRYYLNVTFTDGESSTASECTTPYCQTEILHVD
;
A
#
# COMPACT_ATOMS: atom_id res chain seq x y z
N MET A 1 -30.87 -27.39 -20.41
CA MET A 1 -30.26 -26.51 -21.44
C MET A 1 -28.81 -26.32 -20.99
N PHE A 2 -27.91 -27.19 -21.45
CA PHE A 2 -26.52 -27.21 -20.99
C PHE A 2 -25.75 -26.06 -21.65
N LYS A 3 -25.16 -25.18 -20.85
CA LYS A 3 -24.33 -24.07 -21.31
C LYS A 3 -22.89 -24.56 -21.49
N THR A 4 -22.28 -24.15 -22.60
CA THR A 4 -20.95 -24.57 -23.02
C THR A 4 -19.91 -23.59 -22.47
N THR A 5 -18.94 -24.08 -21.69
CA THR A 5 -17.73 -23.31 -21.35
C THR A 5 -16.72 -23.44 -22.48
N ARG A 6 -16.23 -22.33 -23.03
CA ARG A 6 -15.21 -22.32 -24.09
C ARG A 6 -13.99 -21.52 -23.63
N LEU A 7 -12.82 -22.12 -23.74
CA LEU A 7 -11.55 -21.43 -23.55
C LEU A 7 -11.07 -20.94 -24.92
N LEU A 8 -10.97 -19.62 -25.12
CA LEU A 8 -10.46 -19.02 -26.35
C LEU A 8 -9.20 -18.23 -26.03
N LEU A 9 -8.03 -18.73 -26.45
CA LEU A 9 -6.76 -18.01 -26.32
C LEU A 9 -6.48 -17.22 -27.61
N CYS A 10 -6.47 -15.89 -27.52
CA CYS A 10 -6.00 -15.00 -28.57
C CYS A 10 -4.69 -14.33 -28.12
N MET A 11 -3.59 -14.51 -28.87
CA MET A 11 -2.32 -13.83 -28.60
C MET A 11 -2.05 -12.75 -29.65
N GLY A 12 -1.97 -11.49 -29.19
CA GLY A 12 -1.48 -10.36 -29.97
C GLY A 12 0.04 -10.25 -29.86
N VAL A 13 0.75 -10.28 -30.99
CA VAL A 13 2.21 -10.12 -31.04
C VAL A 13 2.54 -8.64 -31.08
N LEU A 14 3.03 -8.07 -29.97
CA LEU A 14 3.88 -6.87 -29.99
C LEU A 14 5.02 -7.03 -28.99
N GLY A 15 6.25 -6.92 -29.50
CA GLY A 15 7.46 -7.25 -28.78
C GLY A 15 7.86 -6.19 -27.76
N VAL A 16 7.77 -6.55 -26.49
CA VAL A 16 8.72 -6.23 -25.40
C VAL A 16 8.55 -7.36 -24.37
N SER A 17 9.59 -7.69 -23.58
CA SER A 17 9.53 -8.70 -22.52
C SER A 17 8.28 -8.55 -21.65
N GLY A 18 7.34 -9.49 -21.74
CA GLY A 18 6.04 -9.40 -21.09
C GLY A 18 5.54 -10.77 -20.63
N ILE A 19 4.97 -10.76 -19.42
CA ILE A 19 4.28 -11.86 -18.75
C ILE A 19 3.12 -12.32 -19.62
N ALA A 20 2.88 -13.63 -19.74
CA ALA A 20 1.75 -14.15 -20.50
C ALA A 20 0.47 -13.86 -19.72
N SER A 21 -0.34 -12.89 -20.19
CA SER A 21 -1.70 -12.70 -19.71
C SER A 21 -2.66 -13.60 -20.48
N ALA A 22 -3.67 -14.12 -19.79
CA ALA A 22 -4.74 -14.90 -20.38
C ALA A 22 -6.08 -14.27 -20.02
N THR A 23 -6.98 -14.26 -21.00
CA THR A 23 -8.39 -13.91 -20.82
C THR A 23 -9.19 -15.18 -20.57
N VAL A 24 -10.00 -15.22 -19.51
CA VAL A 24 -10.84 -16.36 -19.14
C VAL A 24 -12.30 -15.91 -19.14
N GLU A 25 -13.16 -16.61 -19.89
CA GLU A 25 -14.61 -16.39 -19.83
C GLU A 25 -15.27 -17.45 -18.95
N ILE A 26 -15.96 -17.02 -17.88
CA ILE A 26 -16.68 -17.89 -16.94
C ILE A 26 -18.15 -17.45 -16.92
N ASP A 27 -19.06 -18.35 -17.27
CA ASP A 27 -20.52 -18.11 -17.26
C ASP A 27 -20.99 -16.90 -18.10
N GLY A 28 -20.21 -16.50 -19.11
CA GLY A 28 -20.51 -15.34 -19.97
C GLY A 28 -19.86 -14.04 -19.51
N VAL A 29 -19.01 -14.08 -18.48
CA VAL A 29 -18.25 -12.93 -17.98
C VAL A 29 -16.78 -13.11 -18.35
N ILE A 30 -16.21 -12.12 -19.03
CA ILE A 30 -14.81 -12.10 -19.45
C ILE A 30 -13.97 -11.49 -18.32
N VAL A 31 -12.95 -12.21 -17.87
CA VAL A 31 -11.96 -11.76 -16.90
C VAL A 31 -10.61 -11.69 -17.61
N ASP A 32 -10.05 -10.49 -17.72
CA ASP A 32 -8.76 -10.22 -18.36
C ASP A 32 -7.61 -10.21 -17.33
N ASP A 33 -6.37 -10.39 -17.82
CA ASP A 33 -5.12 -10.28 -17.03
C ASP A 33 -4.91 -11.28 -15.89
N VAL A 34 -5.43 -12.51 -16.04
CA VAL A 34 -5.24 -13.56 -15.03
C VAL A 34 -3.81 -14.12 -15.06
N THR A 35 -3.06 -13.93 -13.97
CA THR A 35 -1.72 -14.50 -13.79
C THR A 35 -1.79 -15.87 -13.11
N ILE A 36 -1.43 -16.93 -13.86
CA ILE A 36 -1.54 -18.31 -13.39
C ILE A 36 -0.26 -18.71 -12.65
N LYS A 37 -0.40 -19.13 -11.38
CA LYS A 37 0.73 -19.54 -10.54
C LYS A 37 1.10 -20.99 -10.77
N SER A 38 0.09 -21.84 -10.97
CA SER A 38 0.27 -23.27 -11.19
C SER A 38 -1.04 -23.99 -11.56
N VAL A 39 -0.90 -25.17 -12.17
CA VAL A 39 -2.01 -26.04 -12.58
C VAL A 39 -1.71 -27.46 -12.13
N TRP A 40 -2.68 -28.14 -11.55
CA TRP A 40 -2.58 -29.54 -11.15
C TRP A 40 -3.92 -30.27 -11.32
N THR A 41 -3.87 -31.58 -11.49
CA THR A 41 -5.06 -32.41 -11.71
C THR A 41 -5.22 -33.43 -10.59
N TYR A 42 -6.47 -33.72 -10.22
CA TYR A 42 -6.78 -34.67 -9.14
C TYR A 42 -7.60 -35.85 -9.68
N THR A 43 -7.08 -37.07 -9.50
CA THR A 43 -7.84 -38.32 -9.63
C THR A 43 -8.44 -38.68 -8.27
N PRO A 44 -9.74 -39.05 -8.19
CA PRO A 44 -10.44 -39.85 -9.19
C PRO A 44 -11.39 -39.09 -10.15
N ASN A 45 -11.51 -37.77 -10.06
CA ASN A 45 -12.59 -37.03 -10.72
C ASN A 45 -12.19 -36.24 -11.98
N GLN A 46 -10.96 -36.41 -12.48
CA GLN A 46 -10.44 -35.74 -13.69
C GLN A 46 -10.56 -34.20 -13.67
N ALA A 47 -10.63 -33.58 -12.49
CA ALA A 47 -10.73 -32.13 -12.36
C ALA A 47 -9.36 -31.46 -12.57
N VAL A 48 -9.36 -30.32 -13.28
CA VAL A 48 -8.19 -29.46 -13.44
C VAL A 48 -8.34 -28.30 -12.46
N ASN A 49 -7.40 -28.19 -11.52
CA ASN A 49 -7.35 -27.08 -10.58
C ASN A 49 -6.31 -26.06 -11.06
N ILE A 50 -6.71 -24.79 -11.07
CA ILE A 50 -5.86 -23.66 -11.42
C ILE A 50 -5.76 -22.78 -10.17
N ARG A 51 -4.54 -22.60 -9.67
CA ARG A 51 -4.27 -21.67 -8.57
C ARG A 51 -3.81 -20.34 -9.15
N THR A 52 -4.59 -19.30 -8.88
CA THR A 52 -4.25 -17.92 -9.22
C THR A 52 -3.72 -17.21 -7.98
N TRP A 53 -3.19 -16.00 -8.14
CA TRP A 53 -2.77 -15.19 -6.99
C TRP A 53 -3.93 -14.68 -6.14
N GLU A 54 -5.17 -14.73 -6.65
CA GLU A 54 -6.39 -14.28 -5.96
C GLU A 54 -7.20 -15.43 -5.33
N GLY A 55 -6.82 -16.70 -5.54
CA GLY A 55 -7.50 -17.87 -4.97
C GLY A 55 -7.47 -19.12 -5.85
N ASP A 56 -8.00 -20.22 -5.29
CA ASP A 56 -8.10 -21.53 -5.95
C ASP A 56 -9.39 -21.66 -6.79
N MET A 57 -9.26 -22.10 -8.05
CA MET A 57 -10.40 -22.44 -8.91
C MET A 57 -10.35 -23.91 -9.36
N THR A 58 -11.49 -24.60 -9.30
CA THR A 58 -11.64 -25.99 -9.77
C THR A 58 -12.48 -26.03 -11.04
N LEU A 59 -11.89 -26.49 -12.15
CA LEU A 59 -12.60 -26.74 -13.40
C LEU A 59 -12.91 -28.24 -13.51
N VAL A 60 -14.19 -28.56 -13.68
CA VAL A 60 -14.66 -29.94 -13.86
C VAL A 60 -14.95 -30.16 -15.35
N PRO A 61 -14.24 -31.04 -16.06
CA PRO A 61 -14.55 -31.31 -17.46
C PRO A 61 -15.93 -31.96 -17.59
N GLN A 62 -16.74 -31.48 -18.54
CA GLN A 62 -17.95 -32.19 -18.95
C GLN A 62 -17.60 -33.24 -20.00
N ALA A 63 -18.09 -34.46 -19.81
CA ALA A 63 -17.88 -35.56 -20.75
C ALA A 63 -18.36 -35.18 -22.17
N GLY A 64 -17.46 -35.31 -23.17
CA GLY A 64 -17.80 -35.17 -24.59
C GLY A 64 -17.16 -34.01 -25.35
N THR A 65 -16.28 -33.20 -24.75
CA THR A 65 -15.53 -32.16 -25.48
C THR A 65 -14.19 -32.67 -26.00
N GLY A 66 -14.01 -32.66 -27.32
CA GLY A 66 -12.79 -33.10 -28.00
C GLY A 66 -11.60 -32.14 -27.88
N VAL A 67 -10.42 -32.77 -27.94
CA VAL A 67 -9.04 -32.29 -28.08
C VAL A 67 -8.83 -30.78 -28.17
N THR A 68 -8.11 -30.23 -27.18
CA THR A 68 -7.46 -28.92 -27.24
C THR A 68 -5.95 -29.10 -27.27
N SER A 69 -5.30 -28.71 -28.37
CA SER A 69 -3.84 -28.60 -28.43
C SER A 69 -3.40 -27.29 -27.77
N VAL A 70 -2.48 -27.35 -26.82
CA VAL A 70 -1.83 -26.16 -26.26
C VAL A 70 -0.40 -26.10 -26.80
N THR A 71 -0.04 -25.00 -27.44
CA THR A 71 1.29 -24.76 -28.01
C THR A 71 1.95 -23.57 -27.31
N GLY A 72 3.25 -23.64 -27.02
CA GLY A 72 4.04 -22.48 -26.58
C GLY A 72 4.27 -22.34 -25.07
N MET A 73 4.10 -23.40 -24.27
CA MET A 73 4.51 -23.38 -22.86
C MET A 73 6.04 -23.32 -22.75
N ARG A 74 6.55 -22.37 -21.96
CA ARG A 74 8.00 -22.16 -21.83
C ARG A 74 8.65 -22.89 -20.66
N ASP A 75 7.86 -23.29 -19.66
CA ASP A 75 8.38 -23.95 -18.46
C ASP A 75 7.57 -25.21 -18.14
N ALA A 76 8.27 -26.35 -18.06
CA ALA A 76 7.73 -27.60 -17.58
C ALA A 76 8.21 -27.82 -16.14
N LYS A 77 7.28 -28.13 -15.24
CA LYS A 77 7.61 -28.63 -13.90
C LYS A 77 7.24 -30.09 -13.79
N VAL A 78 8.17 -30.90 -13.28
CA VAL A 78 7.95 -32.31 -12.94
C VAL A 78 8.18 -32.40 -11.44
N ASP A 79 7.18 -32.92 -10.70
CA ASP A 79 7.23 -33.05 -9.24
C ASP A 79 7.57 -31.75 -8.48
N GLY A 80 7.14 -30.61 -9.03
CA GLY A 80 7.31 -29.29 -8.40
C GLY A 80 8.59 -28.54 -8.77
N GLU A 81 9.60 -29.20 -9.34
CA GLU A 81 10.84 -28.57 -9.79
C GLU A 81 10.77 -28.11 -11.26
N LEU A 82 11.38 -26.94 -11.54
CA LEU A 82 11.57 -26.44 -12.90
C LEU A 82 12.60 -27.30 -13.62
N VAL A 83 12.23 -27.88 -14.76
CA VAL A 83 13.17 -28.58 -15.64
C VAL A 83 13.69 -27.57 -16.67
N PRO A 84 14.93 -27.05 -16.55
CA PRO A 84 15.42 -26.01 -17.45
C PRO A 84 15.66 -26.57 -18.86
N GLY A 85 15.16 -25.88 -19.89
CA GLY A 85 15.48 -26.18 -21.29
C GLY A 85 14.52 -27.13 -22.02
N VAL A 86 13.45 -27.58 -21.38
CA VAL A 86 12.42 -28.42 -22.01
C VAL A 86 11.31 -27.54 -22.59
N GLN A 87 11.31 -27.38 -23.91
CA GLN A 87 10.19 -26.76 -24.63
C GLN A 87 9.19 -27.84 -25.06
N ILE A 88 7.95 -27.72 -24.58
CA ILE A 88 6.85 -28.61 -24.94
C ILE A 88 6.32 -28.18 -26.32
N LYS A 89 6.44 -29.07 -27.31
CA LYS A 89 5.95 -28.85 -28.67
C LYS A 89 4.45 -29.12 -28.74
N THR A 90 4.03 -30.28 -28.22
CA THR A 90 2.63 -30.73 -28.22
C THR A 90 2.39 -31.66 -27.04
N ALA A 91 1.29 -31.45 -26.32
CA ALA A 91 0.78 -32.40 -25.33
C ALA A 91 -0.56 -32.96 -25.83
N PHE A 92 -0.69 -34.28 -25.84
CA PHE A 92 -1.89 -35.00 -26.26
C PHE A 92 -2.44 -35.85 -25.12
N PHE A 93 -3.74 -35.77 -24.91
CA PHE A 93 -4.47 -36.62 -23.99
C PHE A 93 -5.49 -37.45 -24.75
N ASN A 94 -5.46 -38.77 -24.54
CA ASN A 94 -6.50 -39.68 -25.01
C ASN A 94 -7.29 -40.22 -23.82
N GLY A 95 -8.48 -39.65 -23.63
CA GLY A 95 -9.39 -40.03 -22.54
C GLY A 95 -9.88 -41.48 -22.61
N ASP A 96 -9.83 -42.12 -23.79
CA ASP A 96 -10.36 -43.48 -23.97
C ASP A 96 -9.37 -44.58 -23.52
N VAL A 97 -8.08 -44.27 -23.49
CA VAL A 97 -7.02 -45.27 -23.17
C VAL A 97 -6.11 -44.84 -22.02
N GLY A 98 -6.33 -43.66 -21.42
CA GLY A 98 -5.61 -43.24 -20.21
C GLY A 98 -4.11 -42.97 -20.43
N TYR A 99 -3.70 -42.61 -21.64
CA TYR A 99 -2.31 -42.27 -21.96
C TYR A 99 -2.12 -40.78 -22.22
N TYR A 100 -0.98 -40.29 -21.76
CA TYR A 100 -0.45 -38.95 -22.03
C TYR A 100 0.75 -39.07 -22.96
N ASN A 101 0.79 -38.25 -24.01
CA ASN A 101 1.97 -38.16 -24.87
C ASN A 101 2.43 -36.71 -24.94
N ILE A 102 3.66 -36.45 -24.51
CA ILE A 102 4.27 -35.12 -24.52
C ILE A 102 5.44 -35.17 -25.50
N GLU A 103 5.28 -34.49 -26.62
CA GLU A 103 6.34 -34.31 -27.58
C GLU A 103 7.11 -33.04 -27.21
N THR A 104 8.39 -33.20 -26.89
CA THR A 104 9.30 -32.07 -26.69
C THR A 104 10.08 -31.81 -27.97
N ILE A 105 10.64 -30.61 -28.11
CA ILE A 105 11.46 -30.26 -29.29
C ILE A 105 12.73 -31.13 -29.38
N GLN A 106 13.15 -31.77 -28.28
CA GLN A 106 14.39 -32.55 -28.17
C GLN A 106 14.21 -34.08 -28.30
N GLY A 107 12.98 -34.56 -28.53
CA GLY A 107 12.64 -35.99 -28.59
C GLY A 107 11.54 -36.35 -27.58
N GLY A 108 10.57 -37.16 -28.01
CA GLY A 108 9.35 -37.46 -27.23
C GLY A 108 9.57 -38.43 -26.07
N TYR A 109 8.92 -38.16 -24.94
CA TYR A 109 8.82 -39.09 -23.80
C TYR A 109 7.45 -39.77 -23.85
N THR A 110 7.42 -41.09 -23.75
CA THR A 110 6.17 -41.86 -23.61
C THR A 110 6.04 -42.31 -22.17
N PHE A 111 5.05 -41.80 -21.45
CA PHE A 111 4.73 -42.27 -20.10
C PHE A 111 3.84 -43.51 -20.23
N GLY A 112 4.33 -44.66 -19.75
CA GLY A 112 3.53 -45.88 -19.66
C GLY A 112 2.44 -45.76 -18.59
N PRO A 113 1.49 -46.72 -18.55
CA PRO A 113 0.47 -46.70 -17.51
C PRO A 113 1.18 -46.92 -16.16
N MET A 114 0.91 -46.05 -15.18
CA MET A 114 1.38 -46.28 -13.81
C MET A 114 0.83 -47.62 -13.35
N ASP A 115 1.72 -48.50 -12.89
CA ASP A 115 1.35 -49.76 -12.25
C ASP A 115 0.47 -49.44 -11.03
N ASN A 116 -0.55 -50.27 -10.77
CA ASN A 116 -1.57 -50.05 -9.72
C ASN A 116 -1.02 -50.23 -8.29
N GLY A 117 0.27 -50.02 -8.07
CA GLY A 117 0.84 -49.91 -6.74
C GLY A 117 0.38 -48.61 -6.11
N GLU A 118 -0.44 -48.71 -5.06
CA GLU A 118 -0.69 -47.62 -4.14
C GLU A 118 0.66 -47.01 -3.74
N PRO A 119 0.93 -45.73 -4.05
CA PRO A 119 2.21 -45.13 -3.74
C PRO A 119 2.39 -45.20 -2.22
N GLU A 120 3.50 -45.79 -1.77
CA GLU A 120 3.87 -45.71 -0.35
C GLU A 120 3.80 -44.22 0.06
N PRO A 121 3.22 -43.91 1.24
CA PRO A 121 3.20 -42.55 1.73
C PRO A 121 4.64 -42.02 1.66
N PRO A 122 4.87 -40.83 1.08
CA PRO A 122 6.21 -40.29 0.97
C PRO A 122 6.87 -40.32 2.35
N PRO A 123 8.16 -40.68 2.43
CA PRO A 123 8.86 -40.68 3.70
C PRO A 123 8.65 -39.33 4.38
N VAL A 124 8.31 -39.33 5.67
CA VAL A 124 8.24 -38.10 6.46
C VAL A 124 9.63 -37.49 6.38
N THR A 125 9.78 -36.43 5.59
CA THR A 125 11.04 -35.71 5.49
C THR A 125 11.15 -34.82 6.71
N ASP A 126 12.31 -34.87 7.38
CA ASP A 126 12.67 -33.98 8.50
C ASP A 126 12.98 -32.56 7.99
N ASP A 127 12.29 -32.12 6.94
CA ASP A 127 12.52 -30.82 6.32
C ASP A 127 12.11 -29.71 7.28
N ILE A 128 12.88 -28.63 7.26
CA ILE A 128 12.53 -27.40 7.97
C ILE A 128 11.20 -26.82 7.46
N ALA A 129 10.32 -26.42 8.40
CA ALA A 129 9.06 -25.75 8.08
C ALA A 129 8.93 -24.42 8.83
N LEU A 130 8.39 -23.42 8.14
CA LEU A 130 8.03 -22.12 8.69
C LEU A 130 6.80 -21.57 7.96
N ASP A 131 5.81 -21.14 8.73
CA ASP A 131 4.68 -20.34 8.26
C ASP A 131 4.53 -19.07 9.10
N ILE A 132 4.09 -17.98 8.49
CA ILE A 132 3.92 -16.68 9.13
C ILE A 132 2.72 -15.95 8.52
N SER A 133 1.87 -15.39 9.38
CA SER A 133 0.66 -14.68 8.98
C SER A 133 0.41 -13.44 9.83
N ALA A 134 -0.36 -12.50 9.29
CA ALA A 134 -0.78 -11.28 9.98
C ALA A 134 -2.31 -11.20 10.02
N MET A 135 -2.86 -10.86 11.19
CA MET A 135 -4.30 -10.67 11.38
C MET A 135 -4.58 -9.43 12.25
N PRO A 136 -5.31 -8.43 11.72
CA PRO A 136 -5.71 -8.28 10.32
C PRO A 136 -4.50 -7.94 9.42
N ASN A 137 -4.58 -8.28 8.13
CA ASN A 137 -3.54 -7.92 7.15
C ASN A 137 -3.73 -6.51 6.54
N THR A 138 -4.77 -5.80 6.97
CA THR A 138 -5.03 -4.40 6.66
C THR A 138 -5.41 -3.70 7.97
N VAL A 139 -4.68 -2.64 8.32
CA VAL A 139 -4.90 -1.87 9.55
C VAL A 139 -4.92 -0.39 9.25
N VAL A 140 -5.58 0.37 10.11
CA VAL A 140 -5.47 1.82 10.13
C VAL A 140 -4.20 2.21 10.91
N GLU A 141 -3.53 3.31 10.54
CA GLU A 141 -2.44 3.87 11.35
C GLU A 141 -2.85 4.04 12.82
N GLY A 142 -1.93 3.77 13.74
CA GLY A 142 -2.19 3.72 15.18
C GLY A 142 -2.91 2.44 15.66
N SER A 143 -3.07 1.41 14.81
CA SER A 143 -3.70 0.14 15.21
C SER A 143 -2.66 -0.94 15.52
N ASN A 144 -3.13 -1.98 16.23
CA ASN A 144 -2.36 -3.20 16.47
C ASN A 144 -2.63 -4.25 15.39
N VAL A 145 -1.59 -5.02 15.05
CA VAL A 145 -1.69 -6.24 14.24
C VAL A 145 -1.15 -7.43 15.03
N THR A 146 -1.79 -8.60 14.92
CA THR A 146 -1.24 -9.84 15.48
C THR A 146 -0.48 -10.59 14.40
N ILE A 147 0.81 -10.84 14.62
CA ILE A 147 1.64 -11.67 13.77
C ILE A 147 1.76 -13.05 14.43
N SER A 148 1.39 -14.10 13.72
CA SER A 148 1.46 -15.49 14.21
C SER A 148 2.35 -16.31 13.30
N TRP A 149 3.10 -17.25 13.88
CA TRP A 149 4.00 -18.14 13.15
C TRP A 149 3.99 -19.55 13.72
N THR A 150 4.34 -20.51 12.86
CA THR A 150 4.55 -21.91 13.24
C THR A 150 5.89 -22.36 12.66
N SER A 151 6.74 -22.99 13.46
CA SER A 151 8.02 -23.55 13.02
C SER A 151 8.14 -25.03 13.36
N ALA A 152 8.85 -25.81 12.54
CA ALA A 152 9.19 -27.21 12.81
C ALA A 152 10.55 -27.57 12.23
N ASN A 153 11.25 -28.50 12.90
CA ASN A 153 12.60 -28.94 12.57
C ASN A 153 13.60 -27.77 12.44
N VAL A 154 13.54 -26.82 13.37
CA VAL A 154 14.42 -25.64 13.45
C VAL A 154 15.25 -25.68 14.74
N THR A 155 16.48 -25.16 14.67
CA THR A 155 17.33 -24.94 15.87
C THR A 155 17.32 -23.48 16.31
N SER A 156 17.11 -22.53 15.39
CA SER A 156 16.94 -21.11 15.74
C SER A 156 16.09 -20.35 14.73
N CYS A 157 15.45 -19.27 15.19
CA CYS A 157 14.68 -18.34 14.38
C CYS A 157 15.03 -16.90 14.76
N THR A 158 15.06 -15.99 13.77
CA THR A 158 15.35 -14.56 13.97
C THR A 158 14.37 -13.71 13.17
N THR A 159 13.82 -12.67 13.79
CA THR A 159 12.97 -11.68 13.12
C THR A 159 13.81 -10.67 12.34
N ARG A 160 13.29 -10.23 11.19
CA ARG A 160 13.91 -9.22 10.31
C ARG A 160 12.83 -8.34 9.68
N LEU A 161 13.22 -7.17 9.18
CA LEU A 161 12.31 -6.13 8.67
C LEU A 161 11.26 -5.73 9.73
N GLY A 162 10.22 -4.99 9.36
CA GLY A 162 9.22 -4.48 10.30
C GLY A 162 9.77 -3.45 11.29
N ASN A 163 9.02 -3.19 12.36
CA ASN A 163 9.39 -2.19 13.38
C ASN A 163 10.31 -2.78 14.48
N ALA A 164 10.77 -1.92 15.40
CA ALA A 164 11.66 -2.32 16.49
C ALA A 164 11.00 -3.34 17.45
N GLU A 165 9.69 -3.26 17.63
CA GLU A 165 8.93 -4.20 18.47
C GLU A 165 9.00 -5.62 17.90
N TRP A 166 8.75 -5.78 16.59
CA TRP A 166 8.89 -7.07 15.90
C TRP A 166 10.33 -7.63 15.98
N GLN A 167 11.32 -6.77 15.79
CA GLN A 167 12.74 -7.16 15.82
C GLN A 167 13.24 -7.52 17.22
N SER A 168 12.46 -7.26 18.27
CA SER A 168 12.80 -7.60 19.66
C SER A 168 12.25 -8.94 20.14
N ILE A 169 11.41 -9.60 19.35
CA ILE A 169 10.80 -10.89 19.70
C ILE A 169 11.84 -12.02 19.60
N ASP A 170 11.82 -12.90 20.60
CA ASP A 170 12.48 -14.20 20.58
C ASP A 170 11.48 -15.27 20.10
N PRO A 171 11.55 -15.75 18.83
CA PRO A 171 10.52 -16.62 18.29
C PRO A 171 10.55 -18.01 18.90
N VAL A 172 9.37 -18.57 19.16
CA VAL A 172 9.24 -19.98 19.58
C VAL A 172 9.77 -20.90 18.48
N ILE A 173 10.73 -21.75 18.84
CA ILE A 173 11.28 -22.81 17.99
C ILE A 173 10.45 -24.09 18.12
N ASN A 174 10.21 -24.79 17.01
CA ASN A 174 9.47 -26.06 16.96
C ASN A 174 8.08 -25.99 17.62
N GLY A 175 7.32 -24.96 17.28
CA GLY A 175 5.97 -24.74 17.80
C GLY A 175 5.32 -23.49 17.24
N ASP A 176 4.18 -23.15 17.83
CA ASP A 176 3.40 -21.97 17.48
C ASP A 176 3.80 -20.77 18.35
N GLY A 177 3.89 -19.60 17.74
CA GLY A 177 4.13 -18.33 18.42
C GLY A 177 3.26 -17.20 17.87
N SER A 178 3.08 -16.16 18.67
CA SER A 178 2.31 -14.98 18.27
C SER A 178 2.77 -13.74 19.00
N ALA A 179 2.70 -12.59 18.36
CA ALA A 179 2.96 -11.29 18.95
C ALA A 179 2.00 -10.23 18.44
N VAL A 180 1.63 -9.30 19.32
CA VAL A 180 0.85 -8.11 18.96
C VAL A 180 1.84 -6.97 18.70
N ILE A 181 1.74 -6.34 17.54
CA ILE A 181 2.65 -5.30 17.07
C ILE A 181 1.86 -4.01 16.84
N TYR A 182 2.30 -2.91 17.43
CA TYR A 182 1.71 -1.58 17.23
C TYR A 182 2.26 -0.89 15.98
N ILE A 183 1.38 -0.44 15.09
CA ILE A 183 1.73 0.26 13.84
C ILE A 183 1.47 1.76 14.01
N ALA A 184 2.49 2.51 14.43
CA ALA A 184 2.33 3.94 14.76
C ALA A 184 1.98 4.83 13.56
N SER A 185 2.68 4.68 12.43
CA SER A 185 2.42 5.37 11.16
C SER A 185 3.32 4.78 10.06
N THR A 186 2.91 4.91 8.80
CA THR A 186 3.77 4.63 7.63
C THR A 186 4.51 5.86 7.11
N ALA A 187 4.18 7.06 7.61
CA ALA A 187 4.88 8.29 7.26
C ALA A 187 6.32 8.26 7.83
N GLY A 188 7.31 8.31 6.93
CA GLY A 188 8.71 8.53 7.30
C GLY A 188 9.58 7.29 7.52
N VAL A 189 9.15 6.06 7.17
CA VAL A 189 10.08 4.93 7.07
C VAL A 189 10.75 4.97 5.69
N PRO A 190 12.03 5.40 5.56
CA PRO A 190 12.61 5.73 4.25
C PRO A 190 12.85 4.51 3.35
N ASN A 191 12.59 3.29 3.82
CA ASN A 191 12.98 2.05 3.17
C ASN A 191 11.95 0.90 3.25
N ASP A 192 10.73 1.12 3.77
CA ASP A 192 9.67 0.09 3.71
C ASP A 192 8.38 0.73 3.18
N PRO A 193 8.16 0.72 1.85
CA PRO A 193 6.95 1.25 1.26
C PRO A 193 5.75 0.43 1.74
N ASN A 194 4.64 1.10 2.09
CA ASN A 194 3.35 0.44 2.30
C ASN A 194 3.09 -0.59 1.18
N PRO A 195 2.96 -1.90 1.49
CA PRO A 195 2.73 -2.52 2.80
C PRO A 195 3.97 -2.78 3.68
N VAL A 196 3.82 -2.64 5.00
CA VAL A 196 4.88 -2.98 5.99
C VAL A 196 5.17 -4.47 5.92
N THR A 197 6.44 -4.84 5.77
CA THR A 197 6.85 -6.24 5.62
C THR A 197 7.49 -6.79 6.90
N PHE A 198 6.90 -7.85 7.46
CA PHE A 198 7.47 -8.61 8.58
C PHE A 198 8.12 -9.88 8.05
N ARG A 199 9.37 -10.14 8.42
CA ARG A 199 10.13 -11.31 7.95
C ARG A 199 10.70 -12.10 9.12
N MET A 200 10.79 -13.42 8.94
CA MET A 200 11.45 -14.33 9.86
C MET A 200 12.36 -15.27 9.07
N ARG A 201 13.56 -15.51 9.61
CA ARG A 201 14.55 -16.46 9.11
C ARG A 201 14.74 -17.55 10.17
N CYS A 202 14.52 -18.80 9.82
CA CYS A 202 14.82 -19.95 10.67
C CYS A 202 15.88 -20.83 10.02
N VAL A 203 16.70 -21.47 10.85
CA VAL A 203 17.74 -22.41 10.42
C VAL A 203 17.65 -23.69 11.22
N ASN A 204 18.11 -24.77 10.61
CA ASN A 204 18.44 -26.01 11.28
C ASN A 204 19.96 -26.21 11.18
N GLU A 205 20.66 -25.99 12.29
CA GLU A 205 22.12 -26.09 12.34
C GLU A 205 22.64 -27.51 12.13
N ASP A 206 21.82 -28.54 12.38
CA ASP A 206 22.21 -29.94 12.21
C ASP A 206 22.21 -30.35 10.72
N THR A 207 21.30 -29.76 9.92
CA THR A 207 21.16 -30.05 8.48
C THR A 207 21.72 -28.95 7.57
N ASP A 208 22.14 -27.81 8.14
CA ASP A 208 22.54 -26.59 7.42
C ASP A 208 21.44 -26.04 6.50
N GLU A 209 20.17 -26.33 6.83
CA GLU A 209 19.00 -25.83 6.10
C GLU A 209 18.54 -24.47 6.61
N GLU A 210 18.00 -23.65 5.71
CA GLU A 210 17.46 -22.34 6.03
C GLU A 210 16.13 -22.11 5.33
N ILE A 211 15.17 -21.49 6.05
CA ILE A 211 13.93 -20.99 5.49
C ILE A 211 13.68 -19.54 5.89
N ILE A 212 13.24 -18.73 4.92
CA ILE A 212 12.82 -17.34 5.14
C ILE A 212 11.37 -17.20 4.70
N LYS A 213 10.54 -16.64 5.58
CA LYS A 213 9.14 -16.30 5.28
C LYS A 213 8.82 -14.89 5.75
N GLY A 214 7.77 -14.30 5.18
CA GLY A 214 7.29 -13.01 5.62
C GLY A 214 5.81 -12.83 5.34
N THR A 215 5.22 -11.85 6.01
CA THR A 215 3.83 -11.41 5.85
C THR A 215 3.80 -9.90 5.64
N HIS A 216 2.74 -9.41 5.01
CA HIS A 216 2.55 -8.01 4.68
C HIS A 216 1.33 -7.46 5.41
N VAL A 217 1.46 -6.24 5.91
CA VAL A 217 0.37 -5.50 6.52
C VAL A 217 0.17 -4.21 5.74
N THR A 218 -0.97 -4.10 5.08
CA THR A 218 -1.39 -2.88 4.40
C THR A 218 -1.83 -1.88 5.46
N VAL A 219 -1.27 -0.67 5.42
CA VAL A 219 -1.63 0.37 6.39
C VAL A 219 -2.40 1.45 5.66
N THR A 220 -3.64 1.69 6.08
CA THR A 220 -4.43 2.83 5.61
C THR A 220 -4.21 4.00 6.57
N PRO A 221 -4.01 5.22 6.08
CA PRO A 221 -3.99 6.41 6.95
C PRO A 221 -5.20 6.42 7.87
N ALA A 222 -5.03 6.88 9.11
CA ALA A 222 -6.18 7.19 9.95
C ALA A 222 -7.12 8.10 9.18
N GLU A 223 -8.40 7.70 9.07
CA GLU A 223 -9.41 8.61 8.53
C GLU A 223 -9.39 9.84 9.41
N THR A 224 -8.85 10.95 8.90
CA THR A 224 -8.99 12.23 9.55
C THR A 224 -10.49 12.45 9.67
N PRO A 225 -11.06 12.61 10.88
CA PRO A 225 -12.49 12.78 11.03
C PRO A 225 -12.92 13.89 10.08
N ALA A 226 -13.88 13.58 9.20
CA ALA A 226 -14.32 14.52 8.18
C ALA A 226 -14.87 15.77 8.87
N VAL A 227 -14.05 16.81 8.96
CA VAL A 227 -14.46 18.10 9.49
C VAL A 227 -15.42 18.68 8.46
N SER A 228 -16.69 18.75 8.82
CA SER A 228 -17.71 19.40 8.00
C SER A 228 -17.44 20.90 8.01
N CYS A 229 -16.69 21.38 7.03
CA CYS A 229 -16.42 22.79 6.87
C CYS A 229 -17.61 23.50 6.24
N ASP A 230 -18.12 24.53 6.93
CA ASP A 230 -19.02 25.49 6.30
C ASP A 230 -18.28 26.19 5.15
N ALA A 231 -19.02 26.56 4.10
CA ALA A 231 -18.44 27.30 2.99
C ALA A 231 -17.91 28.65 3.51
N PRO A 232 -16.64 28.99 3.24
CA PRO A 232 -16.08 30.25 3.71
C PRO A 232 -16.83 31.44 3.10
N SER A 233 -16.98 32.49 3.88
CA SER A 233 -17.58 33.77 3.49
C SER A 233 -16.80 34.46 2.36
N LEU A 234 -15.49 34.22 2.28
CA LEU A 234 -14.58 34.75 1.30
C LEU A 234 -14.30 33.74 0.19
N SER A 235 -14.15 34.22 -1.05
CA SER A 235 -13.67 33.37 -2.14
C SER A 235 -12.21 32.96 -1.93
N LYS A 236 -11.93 31.67 -2.15
CA LYS A 236 -10.58 31.10 -2.13
C LYS A 236 -9.75 31.61 -3.31
N ALA A 237 -8.54 32.10 -3.07
CA ALA A 237 -7.55 32.35 -4.12
C ALA A 237 -6.79 31.05 -4.40
N ASP A 238 -5.81 30.74 -3.56
CA ASP A 238 -4.90 29.62 -3.74
C ASP A 238 -4.74 28.81 -2.45
N SER A 239 -4.34 27.55 -2.60
CA SER A 239 -4.05 26.67 -1.47
C SER A 239 -2.90 25.74 -1.78
N TRP A 240 -1.96 25.65 -0.85
CA TRP A 240 -0.73 24.87 -1.01
C TRP A 240 -0.59 23.90 0.15
N SER A 241 -0.04 22.72 -0.12
CA SER A 241 0.51 21.90 0.96
C SER A 241 1.74 22.59 1.55
N TRP A 242 2.07 22.26 2.80
CA TRP A 242 3.28 22.72 3.46
C TRP A 242 4.52 22.55 2.59
N ASN A 243 4.75 21.34 2.09
CA ASN A 243 5.90 21.03 1.26
C ASN A 243 5.87 21.77 -0.10
N ALA A 244 4.70 22.00 -0.69
CA ALA A 244 4.62 22.79 -1.92
C ALA A 244 4.96 24.27 -1.68
N PHE A 245 4.64 24.80 -0.49
CA PHE A 245 4.90 26.19 -0.13
C PHE A 245 6.33 26.41 0.39
N PHE A 246 6.78 25.62 1.37
CA PHE A 246 8.09 25.77 2.04
C PHE A 246 9.20 24.86 1.49
N HIS A 247 8.89 23.97 0.54
CA HIS A 247 9.85 23.03 -0.06
C HIS A 247 10.51 22.05 0.95
N LEU A 248 9.85 21.79 2.08
CA LEU A 248 10.32 20.96 3.18
C LEU A 248 9.15 20.23 3.85
N ASP A 249 9.45 19.25 4.71
CA ASP A 249 8.45 18.55 5.51
C ASP A 249 8.09 19.32 6.78
N PHE A 250 6.83 19.25 7.22
CA PHE A 250 6.37 19.85 8.48
C PHE A 250 6.95 19.06 9.68
N PRO A 251 7.37 19.70 10.79
CA PRO A 251 7.30 21.12 11.12
C PRO A 251 8.62 21.89 10.90
N SER A 252 9.37 21.67 9.82
CA SER A 252 10.67 22.35 9.62
C SER A 252 10.60 23.88 9.82
N SER A 253 11.56 24.48 10.54
CA SER A 253 11.59 25.93 10.81
C SER A 253 12.54 26.76 9.96
N ASN A 254 12.47 28.07 10.21
CA ASN A 254 13.32 29.13 9.68
C ASN A 254 13.20 29.30 8.17
N GLN A 255 12.06 28.90 7.62
CA GLN A 255 11.72 29.07 6.23
C GLN A 255 10.87 30.30 6.02
N ARG A 256 11.22 31.07 5.00
CA ARG A 256 10.52 32.28 4.61
C ARG A 256 10.09 32.16 3.17
N GLU A 257 8.80 32.29 2.95
CA GLU A 257 8.23 32.26 1.61
C GLU A 257 7.23 33.40 1.41
N THR A 258 7.13 33.89 0.17
CA THR A 258 6.25 35.00 -0.17
C THR A 258 4.90 34.47 -0.64
N LEU A 259 3.84 35.06 -0.10
CA LEU A 259 2.46 34.70 -0.38
C LEU A 259 1.73 35.87 -1.04
N ASP A 260 1.24 35.64 -2.26
CA ASP A 260 0.34 36.53 -2.97
C ASP A 260 -1.11 36.26 -2.57
N ILE A 261 -1.85 37.31 -2.20
CA ILE A 261 -3.25 37.22 -1.79
C ILE A 261 -4.05 38.28 -2.52
N GLY A 262 -5.10 37.85 -3.21
CA GLY A 262 -6.05 38.78 -3.83
C GLY A 262 -6.74 39.67 -2.80
N ARG A 263 -7.10 40.89 -3.22
CA ARG A 263 -7.69 41.91 -2.36
C ARG A 263 -8.91 41.42 -1.57
N THR A 264 -9.77 40.63 -2.20
CA THR A 264 -11.07 40.18 -1.65
C THR A 264 -11.11 38.68 -1.38
N THR A 265 -9.97 38.02 -1.34
CA THR A 265 -9.84 36.57 -1.23
C THR A 265 -9.09 36.17 0.04
N TYR A 266 -9.01 34.88 0.31
CA TYR A 266 -8.05 34.31 1.24
C TYR A 266 -7.15 33.31 0.51
N SER A 267 -5.97 33.07 1.06
CA SER A 267 -5.10 31.97 0.65
C SER A 267 -4.81 31.08 1.87
N SER A 268 -4.52 29.80 1.64
CA SER A 268 -4.33 28.83 2.74
C SER A 268 -3.13 27.90 2.52
N ILE A 269 -2.33 27.69 3.56
CA ILE A 269 -1.26 26.67 3.56
C ILE A 269 -1.70 25.55 4.49
N PHE A 270 -1.67 24.29 4.05
CA PHE A 270 -2.16 23.16 4.86
C PHE A 270 -1.08 22.14 5.19
N TRP A 271 -1.18 21.53 6.36
CA TRP A 271 -0.32 20.46 6.84
C TRP A 271 -1.12 19.46 7.67
N ASP A 272 -0.61 18.23 7.75
CA ASP A 272 -1.11 17.20 8.65
C ASP A 272 -0.20 17.20 9.89
N THR A 273 -0.79 17.22 11.08
CA THR A 273 -0.02 17.22 12.35
C THR A 273 0.57 15.86 12.67
N ASP A 274 0.03 14.77 12.10
CA ASP A 274 0.43 13.39 12.37
C ASP A 274 0.65 13.17 13.90
N ASN A 275 1.68 12.42 14.28
CA ASN A 275 2.09 12.30 15.68
C ASN A 275 3.18 13.31 16.07
N VAL A 276 3.26 14.45 15.37
CA VAL A 276 4.25 15.49 15.68
C VAL A 276 3.97 16.04 17.07
N GLN A 277 4.97 15.92 17.93
CA GLN A 277 5.06 16.56 19.23
C GLN A 277 5.99 17.76 19.06
N HIS A 278 5.41 18.95 18.84
CA HIS A 278 6.15 20.18 18.57
C HIS A 278 5.31 21.43 18.87
N SER A 279 5.98 22.57 19.07
CA SER A 279 5.37 23.91 19.05
C SER A 279 6.11 24.82 18.08
N GLY A 280 5.41 25.78 17.47
CA GLY A 280 6.05 26.76 16.61
C GLY A 280 5.25 28.05 16.51
N ALA A 281 5.67 28.92 15.61
CA ALA A 281 5.00 30.18 15.35
C ALA A 281 5.08 30.56 13.88
N PHE A 282 3.98 31.09 13.34
CA PHE A 282 3.99 31.80 12.07
C PHE A 282 4.12 33.29 12.34
N THR A 283 5.15 33.89 11.78
CA THR A 283 5.33 35.33 11.72
C THR A 283 5.03 35.78 10.30
N THR A 284 4.42 36.96 10.16
CA THR A 284 4.30 37.57 8.83
C THR A 284 5.00 38.90 8.80
N THR A 285 5.76 39.15 7.75
CA THR A 285 6.42 40.44 7.52
C THR A 285 5.91 41.05 6.22
N PRO A 286 5.53 42.33 6.21
CA PRO A 286 5.28 43.01 4.94
C PRO A 286 6.59 43.05 4.16
N PRO A 287 6.58 42.74 2.85
CA PRO A 287 7.76 42.92 2.01
C PRO A 287 8.17 44.40 2.02
N VAL A 288 9.47 44.65 1.91
CA VAL A 288 10.08 45.99 2.08
C VAL A 288 9.52 47.03 1.09
N GLN A 289 8.84 46.62 0.01
CA GLN A 289 8.46 47.52 -1.10
C GLN A 289 7.00 47.41 -1.58
N THR A 290 6.14 46.60 -0.96
CA THR A 290 4.76 46.41 -1.45
C THR A 290 3.72 47.08 -0.56
N PRO A 291 2.60 47.56 -1.13
CA PRO A 291 1.46 48.00 -0.36
C PRO A 291 1.08 46.91 0.64
N SER A 292 1.08 47.26 1.92
CA SER A 292 0.73 46.34 3.01
C SER A 292 -0.47 46.89 3.76
N GLY A 293 -1.47 46.03 3.94
CA GLY A 293 -2.53 46.21 4.93
C GLY A 293 -2.25 45.35 6.16
N ARG A 294 -3.09 45.48 7.19
CA ARG A 294 -3.16 44.44 8.21
C ARG A 294 -3.68 43.16 7.56
N ARG A 295 -3.16 42.02 8.03
CA ARG A 295 -3.59 40.71 7.56
C ARG A 295 -4.15 39.93 8.72
N LEU A 296 -5.34 39.40 8.53
CA LEU A 296 -5.93 38.45 9.46
C LEU A 296 -5.35 37.07 9.13
N VAL A 297 -4.83 36.41 10.15
CA VAL A 297 -4.29 35.06 10.08
C VAL A 297 -5.06 34.20 11.05
N ALA A 298 -5.48 33.01 10.61
CA ALA A 298 -6.12 32.02 11.45
C ALA A 298 -5.52 30.64 11.21
N ILE A 299 -5.46 29.82 12.26
CA ILE A 299 -5.18 28.39 12.16
C ILE A 299 -6.49 27.65 12.42
N SER A 300 -6.93 26.82 11.48
CA SER A 300 -8.20 26.09 11.59
C SER A 300 -8.10 24.73 10.89
N GLN A 301 -9.07 23.84 11.11
CA GLN A 301 -9.19 22.59 10.36
C GLN A 301 -9.89 22.78 9.00
N CYS A 302 -10.33 24.01 8.68
CA CYS A 302 -11.14 24.31 7.51
C CYS A 302 -10.55 25.45 6.66
N PRO A 303 -10.38 25.26 5.34
CA PRO A 303 -9.79 26.29 4.50
C PRO A 303 -10.69 27.52 4.41
N GLY A 304 -10.18 28.67 4.83
CA GLY A 304 -10.91 29.96 4.82
C GLY A 304 -11.78 30.19 6.05
N ASP A 305 -11.70 29.31 7.05
CA ASP A 305 -12.34 29.55 8.33
C ASP A 305 -11.51 30.50 9.19
N PHE A 306 -12.11 31.65 9.48
CA PHE A 306 -11.58 32.69 10.37
C PHE A 306 -12.42 32.82 11.65
N ASP A 307 -13.45 32.01 11.86
CA ASP A 307 -14.24 31.97 13.10
C ASP A 307 -13.70 30.91 14.07
N VAL A 308 -12.41 31.02 14.36
CA VAL A 308 -11.71 30.13 15.30
C VAL A 308 -11.53 30.75 16.68
N ALA A 309 -11.10 29.92 17.62
CA ALA A 309 -10.74 30.34 18.98
C ALA A 309 -9.76 31.54 18.95
N PRO A 310 -9.88 32.50 19.90
CA PRO A 310 -9.07 33.73 19.89
C PRO A 310 -7.55 33.51 19.85
N GLU A 311 -7.04 32.42 20.43
CA GLU A 311 -5.63 32.03 20.40
C GLU A 311 -5.16 31.51 19.03
N CYS A 312 -6.11 31.04 18.21
CA CYS A 312 -5.91 30.55 16.85
C CYS A 312 -6.15 31.64 15.79
N LYS A 313 -6.38 32.89 16.20
CA LYS A 313 -6.64 34.01 15.30
C LYS A 313 -5.84 35.24 15.71
N LYS A 314 -5.23 35.90 14.73
CA LYS A 314 -4.50 37.14 15.01
C LYS A 314 -4.59 38.10 13.83
N LEU A 315 -4.84 39.36 14.15
CA LEU A 315 -4.63 40.45 13.22
C LEU A 315 -3.15 40.86 13.28
N PHE A 316 -2.39 40.52 12.25
CA PHE A 316 -0.97 40.82 12.21
C PHE A 316 -0.73 42.25 11.77
N SER A 317 -0.04 42.99 12.65
CA SER A 317 0.74 44.17 12.28
C SER A 317 2.20 43.77 12.03
N GLN A 318 3.07 44.74 11.74
CA GLN A 318 4.50 44.47 11.58
C GLN A 318 5.05 43.75 12.83
N GLY A 319 5.64 42.55 12.67
CA GLY A 319 6.27 41.79 13.76
C GLY A 319 5.34 40.98 14.68
N SER A 320 4.06 40.79 14.32
CA SER A 320 3.17 39.87 15.07
C SER A 320 3.43 38.41 14.68
N SER A 321 3.14 37.49 15.59
CA SER A 321 3.15 36.05 15.35
C SER A 321 1.87 35.38 15.89
N ILE A 322 1.55 34.22 15.33
CA ILE A 322 0.56 33.27 15.86
C ILE A 322 1.30 32.00 16.25
N GLN A 323 1.20 31.63 17.52
CA GLN A 323 1.84 30.44 18.07
C GLN A 323 0.91 29.24 17.93
N TRP A 324 1.48 28.05 17.79
CA TRP A 324 0.78 26.77 17.78
C TRP A 324 1.54 25.73 18.59
N SER A 325 0.82 24.73 19.13
CA SER A 325 1.41 23.60 19.85
C SER A 325 0.55 22.35 19.68
N THR A 326 1.17 21.18 19.51
CA THR A 326 0.51 19.86 19.58
C THR A 326 0.66 19.18 20.94
N GLU A 327 1.48 19.71 21.85
CA GLU A 327 1.80 19.11 23.15
C GLU A 327 1.21 19.86 24.36
N GLY A 328 0.42 20.90 24.13
CA GLY A 328 0.09 21.87 25.17
C GLY A 328 1.08 23.04 25.16
N GLY A 329 0.62 24.25 25.45
CA GLY A 329 1.47 25.44 25.49
C GLY A 329 0.71 26.74 25.26
N PRO A 330 1.40 27.88 25.19
CA PRO A 330 0.78 29.12 24.73
C PRO A 330 0.46 29.04 23.23
N GLY A 331 -0.69 29.58 22.83
CA GLY A 331 -1.10 29.67 21.42
C GLY A 331 -2.19 28.67 21.03
N CYS A 332 -2.38 28.51 19.72
CA CYS A 332 -3.37 27.64 19.13
C CYS A 332 -3.05 26.16 19.42
N GLN A 333 -3.97 25.46 20.09
CA GLN A 333 -3.79 24.03 20.37
C GLN A 333 -4.23 23.21 19.17
N LEU A 334 -3.31 22.41 18.65
CA LEU A 334 -3.56 21.54 17.51
C LEU A 334 -3.69 20.09 18.00
N GLU A 335 -4.69 19.40 17.49
CA GLU A 335 -4.84 17.96 17.72
C GLU A 335 -3.81 17.18 16.90
N SER A 336 -3.29 16.09 17.46
CA SER A 336 -2.49 15.13 16.70
C SER A 336 -3.35 14.42 15.65
N ASN A 337 -2.73 14.01 14.54
CA ASN A 337 -3.33 13.30 13.42
C ASN A 337 -4.49 14.05 12.75
N SER A 338 -4.39 15.38 12.72
CA SER A 338 -5.40 16.29 12.18
C SER A 338 -4.80 17.22 11.13
N ARG A 339 -5.57 17.51 10.09
CA ARG A 339 -5.19 18.50 9.08
C ARG A 339 -5.53 19.90 9.56
N TYR A 340 -4.58 20.81 9.43
CA TYR A 340 -4.77 22.24 9.71
C TYR A 340 -4.40 23.10 8.51
N TYR A 341 -4.96 24.32 8.50
CA TYR A 341 -4.79 25.36 7.50
C TYR A 341 -4.35 26.64 8.19
N LEU A 342 -3.28 27.26 7.68
CA LEU A 342 -2.94 28.65 7.95
C LEU A 342 -3.66 29.51 6.91
N ASN A 343 -4.80 30.06 7.31
CA ASN A 343 -5.61 30.95 6.48
C ASN A 343 -5.11 32.38 6.62
N VAL A 344 -4.90 33.06 5.49
CA VAL A 344 -4.44 34.45 5.45
C VAL A 344 -5.33 35.27 4.54
N THR A 345 -5.79 36.43 5.02
CA THR A 345 -6.55 37.41 4.23
C THR A 345 -6.18 38.83 4.63
N PHE A 346 -6.39 39.79 3.73
CA PHE A 346 -6.28 41.23 4.01
C PHE A 346 -7.62 41.87 4.42
N THR A 347 -8.66 41.05 4.61
CA THR A 347 -10.00 41.44 5.07
C THR A 347 -10.15 41.21 6.58
N ASP A 348 -11.36 41.38 7.11
CA ASP A 348 -11.75 40.99 8.47
C ASP A 348 -12.11 39.50 8.62
N GLY A 349 -11.99 38.70 7.55
CA GLY A 349 -12.34 37.27 7.55
C GLY A 349 -13.81 36.97 7.23
N GLU A 350 -14.66 37.99 7.16
CA GLU A 350 -16.10 37.83 6.91
C GLU A 350 -16.55 38.58 5.65
N SER A 351 -16.02 39.79 5.46
CA SER A 351 -16.47 40.72 4.43
C SER A 351 -15.33 41.11 3.50
N SER A 352 -15.52 40.81 2.21
CA SER A 352 -14.59 41.25 1.16
C SER A 352 -14.40 42.76 1.09
N THR A 353 -15.39 43.56 1.56
CA THR A 353 -15.30 45.03 1.54
C THR A 353 -14.43 45.59 2.65
N ALA A 354 -14.11 44.80 3.68
CA ALA A 354 -13.23 45.21 4.78
C ALA A 354 -11.73 45.14 4.42
N SER A 355 -11.40 44.81 3.17
CA SER A 355 -10.02 44.67 2.73
C SER A 355 -9.20 45.95 2.92
N GLU A 356 -8.08 45.83 3.63
CA GLU A 356 -7.05 46.87 3.74
C GLU A 356 -6.05 46.83 2.58
N CYS A 357 -6.12 45.81 1.73
CA CYS A 357 -5.31 45.73 0.54
C CYS A 357 -5.76 46.81 -0.48
N THR A 358 -4.85 47.70 -0.86
CA THR A 358 -5.13 48.84 -1.75
C THR A 358 -4.89 48.52 -3.23
N THR A 359 -4.16 47.44 -3.52
CA THR A 359 -3.90 46.90 -4.86
C THR A 359 -4.77 45.68 -5.16
N PRO A 360 -4.85 45.20 -6.42
CA PRO A 360 -5.57 43.97 -6.73
C PRO A 360 -5.04 42.73 -6.00
N TYR A 361 -3.73 42.72 -5.73
CA TYR A 361 -3.03 41.69 -4.96
C TYR A 361 -2.14 42.37 -3.92
N CYS A 362 -2.06 41.79 -2.72
CA CYS A 362 -1.12 42.18 -1.69
C CYS A 362 -0.24 40.99 -1.34
N GLN A 363 1.01 41.32 -1.02
CA GLN A 363 2.03 40.33 -0.71
C GLN A 363 2.28 40.31 0.80
N THR A 364 2.52 39.13 1.34
CA THR A 364 3.04 38.96 2.69
C THR A 364 4.10 37.88 2.69
N GLU A 365 5.18 38.07 3.43
CA GLU A 365 6.09 36.96 3.71
C GLU A 365 5.54 36.18 4.90
N ILE A 366 5.57 34.85 4.81
CA ILE A 366 5.28 33.93 5.91
C ILE A 366 6.61 33.33 6.36
N LEU A 367 6.92 33.47 7.64
CA LEU A 367 8.08 32.87 8.30
C LEU A 367 7.60 31.87 9.34
N HIS A 368 8.00 30.61 9.22
CA HIS A 368 7.81 29.61 10.27
C HIS A 368 9.02 29.60 11.22
N VAL A 369 8.80 29.64 12.54
CA VAL A 369 9.83 29.62 13.58
C VAL A 369 9.46 28.55 14.61
N ASP A 370 10.44 27.76 15.05
CA ASP A 370 10.28 26.78 16.12
C ASP A 370 10.55 27.40 17.51
#